data_AF-B5GCH4-F1
#
_entry.id   AF-B5GCH4-F1
#
_cell.length_a   1.000
_cell.length_b   1.000
_cell.length_c   1.000
_cell.angle_alpha   90.00
_cell.angle_beta   90.00
_cell.angle_gamma   90.00
#
_symmetry.space_group_name_H-M   'P 1'
#
loop_
_entity.id
_entity.type
_entity.pdbx_description
1 polymer ?
#
loop_
_entity_poly.entity_id
_entity_poly.type
_entity_poly.pdbx_seq_one_letter_code
_entity_poly.pdbx_strand_id
1 'polypeptide(L)'
;MTSLLILAALAAWLYHRHQQRRRPPTRPVRGNGEAGASAAARARELRTPGVRLATSLGIPTQRGALADRSDAGAEGERRTAARIDPLRQEGWTILHDRALPRGRANLDHLAISPTGVVILPDTKRWSARYRVRVVNGRLLHGGLDVTTRLKGLLHEARTVSAALGTPVVPLIVMDGAPIEGGELTFHGIRIVPADRACTVIRDLGRNATTKSSPQLAARAARLFPSYPGAA
;
A
#
# COMPACT_ATOMS: atom_id res chain seq x y z
N MET A 1 25.86 -15.86 -41.04
CA MET A 1 25.79 -15.17 -39.72
C MET A 1 24.57 -14.24 -39.62
N THR A 2 24.13 -13.59 -40.69
CA THR A 2 22.96 -12.69 -40.72
C THR A 2 21.62 -13.38 -40.45
N SER A 3 21.40 -14.60 -40.95
CA SER A 3 20.13 -15.32 -40.76
C SER A 3 19.84 -15.72 -39.30
N LEU A 4 20.89 -15.96 -38.50
CA LEU A 4 20.78 -16.30 -37.07
C LEU A 4 20.34 -15.10 -36.23
N LEU A 5 20.81 -13.89 -36.58
CA LEU A 5 20.43 -12.66 -35.90
C LEU A 5 18.97 -12.27 -36.19
N ILE A 6 18.50 -12.51 -37.41
CA ILE A 6 17.10 -12.26 -37.80
C ILE A 6 16.15 -13.23 -37.09
N LEU A 7 16.52 -14.52 -37.00
CA LEU A 7 15.73 -15.52 -36.26
C LEU A 7 15.68 -15.22 -34.75
N ALA A 8 16.79 -14.80 -34.15
CA ALA A 8 16.83 -14.40 -32.74
C ALA A 8 15.98 -13.16 -32.46
N ALA A 9 16.02 -12.15 -33.34
CA ALA A 9 15.21 -10.94 -33.24
C ALA A 9 13.71 -11.25 -33.41
N LEU A 10 13.34 -12.13 -34.35
CA LEU A 10 11.97 -12.56 -34.56
C LEU A 10 11.45 -13.39 -33.38
N ALA A 11 12.27 -14.29 -32.83
CA ALA A 11 11.92 -15.06 -31.64
C ALA A 11 11.75 -14.16 -30.40
N ALA A 12 12.64 -13.17 -30.22
CA ALA A 12 12.51 -12.16 -29.17
C ALA A 12 11.25 -11.31 -29.34
N TRP A 13 10.93 -10.90 -30.57
CA TRP A 13 9.72 -10.14 -30.89
C TRP A 13 8.44 -10.95 -30.66
N LEU A 14 8.39 -12.21 -31.12
CA LEU A 14 7.27 -13.12 -30.89
C LEU A 14 7.12 -13.46 -29.40
N TYR A 15 8.22 -13.67 -28.68
CA TYR A 15 8.24 -13.86 -27.24
C TYR A 15 7.71 -12.62 -26.50
N HIS A 16 8.13 -11.43 -26.90
CA HIS A 16 7.68 -10.17 -26.35
C HIS A 16 6.17 -9.93 -26.62
N ARG A 17 5.71 -10.17 -27.86
CA ARG A 17 4.31 -10.08 -28.26
C ARG A 17 3.41 -11.11 -27.54
N HIS A 18 3.93 -12.31 -27.30
CA HIS A 18 3.24 -13.35 -26.55
C HIS A 18 3.20 -13.05 -25.03
N GLN A 19 4.27 -12.49 -24.47
CA GLN A 19 4.33 -12.00 -23.08
C GLN A 19 3.35 -10.86 -22.83
N GLN A 20 3.16 -9.94 -23.80
CA GLN A 20 2.17 -8.85 -23.71
C GLN A 20 0.72 -9.35 -23.63
N ARG A 21 0.43 -10.53 -24.21
CA ARG A 21 -0.93 -11.12 -24.22
C ARG A 21 -1.23 -11.98 -23.00
N ARG A 22 -0.24 -12.37 -22.20
CA ARG A 22 -0.42 -13.19 -21.00
C ARG A 22 -0.53 -12.33 -19.75
N ARG A 23 -1.78 -12.06 -19.33
CA ARG A 23 -2.06 -11.73 -17.92
C ARG A 23 -1.57 -12.94 -17.09
N PRO A 24 -0.62 -12.77 -16.17
CA PRO A 24 -0.15 -13.90 -15.37
C PRO A 24 -1.33 -14.47 -14.56
N PRO A 25 -1.43 -15.80 -14.42
CA PRO A 25 -2.40 -16.41 -13.52
C PRO A 25 -2.05 -15.96 -12.10
N THR A 26 -2.93 -15.14 -11.55
CA THR A 26 -2.81 -14.53 -10.24
C THR A 26 -3.25 -15.52 -9.17
N ARG A 27 -2.36 -16.42 -8.74
CA ARG A 27 -2.60 -17.24 -7.55
C ARG A 27 -1.79 -16.62 -6.41
N PRO A 28 -2.42 -15.84 -5.52
CA PRO A 28 -1.66 -15.05 -4.57
C PRO A 28 -0.99 -15.97 -3.54
N VAL A 29 0.28 -15.69 -3.24
CA VAL A 29 1.07 -16.39 -2.21
C VAL A 29 0.55 -15.99 -0.84
N ARG A 30 0.22 -16.97 0.03
CA ARG A 30 -0.23 -16.72 1.42
C ARG A 30 0.75 -15.80 2.15
N GLY A 31 0.30 -14.63 2.61
CA GLY A 31 1.07 -13.71 3.42
C GLY A 31 0.88 -14.04 4.89
N ASN A 32 1.93 -13.84 5.67
CA ASN A 32 1.93 -13.98 7.12
C ASN A 32 1.33 -12.76 7.84
N GLY A 33 0.90 -11.74 7.10
CA GLY A 33 0.37 -10.49 7.66
C GLY A 33 1.45 -9.50 8.08
N GLU A 34 2.66 -9.63 7.54
CA GLU A 34 3.70 -8.60 7.58
C GLU A 34 3.37 -7.44 6.64
N ALA A 35 3.78 -6.22 7.03
CA ALA A 35 3.65 -5.05 6.19
C ALA A 35 4.39 -5.22 4.85
N GLY A 36 3.76 -4.84 3.74
CA GLY A 36 4.34 -4.94 2.40
C GLY A 36 4.46 -6.35 1.84
N ALA A 37 3.96 -7.40 2.52
CA ALA A 37 4.15 -8.78 2.08
C ALA A 37 3.48 -9.05 0.72
N SER A 38 2.24 -8.60 0.54
CA SER A 38 1.50 -8.70 -0.74
C SER A 38 2.18 -7.93 -1.88
N ALA A 39 2.67 -6.72 -1.62
CA ALA A 39 3.39 -5.91 -2.61
C ALA A 39 4.74 -6.55 -3.00
N ALA A 40 5.48 -7.10 -2.04
CA ALA A 40 6.70 -7.85 -2.30
C ALA A 40 6.43 -9.15 -3.08
N ALA A 41 5.34 -9.86 -2.77
CA ALA A 41 4.90 -11.04 -3.53
C ALA A 41 4.60 -10.69 -4.99
N ARG A 42 3.85 -9.60 -5.22
CA ARG A 42 3.57 -9.07 -6.56
C ARG A 42 4.85 -8.72 -7.31
N ALA A 43 5.83 -8.11 -6.65
CA ALA A 43 7.12 -7.81 -7.27
C ALA A 43 7.86 -9.08 -7.72
N ARG A 44 7.85 -10.14 -6.89
CA ARG A 44 8.43 -11.44 -7.26
C ARG A 44 7.73 -12.08 -8.46
N GLU A 45 6.39 -12.05 -8.50
CA GLU A 45 5.59 -12.57 -9.62
C GLU A 45 5.86 -11.84 -10.94
N LEU A 46 6.13 -10.53 -10.87
CA LEU A 46 6.42 -9.73 -12.06
C LEU A 46 7.83 -9.97 -12.61
N ARG A 47 8.80 -10.33 -11.75
CA ARG A 47 10.19 -10.66 -12.12
C ARG A 47 10.35 -12.10 -12.60
N THR A 48 9.71 -12.40 -13.73
CA THR A 48 9.90 -13.66 -14.46
C THR A 48 11.35 -13.81 -14.94
N PRO A 49 11.84 -15.03 -15.29
CA PRO A 49 13.21 -15.22 -15.78
C PRO A 49 13.56 -14.30 -16.96
N GLY A 50 12.64 -14.09 -17.90
CA GLY A 50 12.85 -13.16 -19.02
C GLY A 50 12.97 -11.69 -18.60
N VAL A 51 12.20 -11.27 -17.58
CA VAL A 51 12.33 -9.90 -17.02
C VAL A 51 13.66 -9.73 -16.30
N ARG A 52 14.14 -10.76 -15.58
CA ARG A 52 15.45 -10.73 -14.91
C ARG A 52 16.59 -10.64 -15.91
N LEU A 53 16.54 -11.43 -16.98
CA LEU A 53 17.53 -11.39 -18.06
C LEU A 53 17.53 -10.02 -18.78
N ALA A 54 16.34 -9.48 -19.08
CA ALA A 54 16.25 -8.13 -19.66
C ALA A 54 16.88 -7.08 -18.73
N THR A 55 16.62 -7.17 -17.42
CA THR A 55 17.20 -6.27 -16.41
C THR A 55 18.72 -6.38 -16.33
N SER A 56 19.29 -7.60 -16.34
CA SER A 56 20.75 -7.79 -16.31
C SER A 56 21.45 -7.25 -17.57
N LEU A 57 20.72 -7.14 -18.67
CA LEU A 57 21.17 -6.54 -19.92
C LEU A 57 20.85 -5.03 -20.02
N GLY A 58 20.31 -4.41 -18.97
CA GLY A 58 19.93 -3.00 -18.96
C GLY A 58 18.71 -2.67 -19.85
N ILE A 59 17.94 -3.67 -20.27
CA ILE A 59 16.77 -3.49 -21.13
C ILE A 59 15.53 -3.22 -20.25
N PRO A 60 14.94 -2.01 -20.32
CA PRO A 60 13.77 -1.69 -19.51
C PRO A 60 12.54 -2.48 -19.96
N THR A 61 11.76 -2.98 -19.00
CA THR A 61 10.48 -3.65 -19.29
C THR A 61 9.38 -3.06 -18.43
N GLN A 62 8.15 -3.05 -18.95
CA GLN A 62 6.98 -2.60 -18.17
C GLN A 62 6.77 -3.44 -16.90
N ARG A 63 6.99 -4.76 -16.98
CA ARG A 63 6.88 -5.67 -15.83
C ARG A 63 7.97 -5.41 -14.80
N GLY A 64 9.20 -5.15 -15.23
CA GLY A 64 10.30 -4.74 -14.34
C GLY A 64 9.96 -3.45 -13.60
N ALA A 65 9.56 -2.41 -14.33
CA ALA A 65 9.15 -1.13 -13.72
C ALA A 65 7.98 -1.28 -12.73
N LEU A 66 7.02 -2.17 -13.00
CA LEU A 66 5.93 -2.46 -12.06
C LEU A 66 6.42 -3.25 -10.84
N ALA A 67 7.38 -4.16 -11.01
CA ALA A 67 7.99 -4.89 -9.90
C ALA A 67 8.74 -3.94 -8.97
N ASP A 68 9.52 -3.02 -9.54
CA ASP A 68 10.28 -2.02 -8.77
C ASP A 68 9.36 -1.08 -8.01
N ARG A 69 8.24 -0.65 -8.62
CA ARG A 69 7.20 0.12 -7.92
C ARG A 69 6.56 -0.67 -6.78
N SER A 70 6.30 -1.96 -6.98
CA SER A 70 5.72 -2.84 -5.96
C SER A 70 6.68 -3.02 -4.78
N ASP A 71 7.97 -3.24 -5.04
CA ASP A 71 8.99 -3.30 -3.97
C ASP A 71 9.16 -1.97 -3.24
N ALA A 72 9.15 -0.86 -3.96
CA ALA A 72 9.21 0.46 -3.34
C ALA A 72 8.03 0.67 -2.39
N GLY A 73 6.82 0.28 -2.81
CA GLY A 73 5.62 0.28 -1.98
C GLY A 73 5.78 -0.59 -0.72
N ALA A 74 6.16 -1.86 -0.89
CA ALA A 74 6.38 -2.80 0.21
C ALA A 74 7.37 -2.28 1.24
N GLU A 75 8.46 -1.66 0.79
CA GLU A 75 9.46 -1.05 1.64
C GLU A 75 8.92 0.19 2.37
N GLY A 76 8.07 0.99 1.72
CA GLY A 76 7.36 2.09 2.39
C GLY A 76 6.46 1.58 3.52
N GLU A 77 5.64 0.57 3.25
CA GLU A 77 4.76 -0.07 4.25
C GLU A 77 5.55 -0.64 5.42
N ARG A 78 6.69 -1.32 5.17
CA ARG A 78 7.58 -1.82 6.24
C ARG A 78 8.14 -0.70 7.11
N ARG A 79 8.55 0.42 6.50
CA ARG A 79 9.01 1.59 7.27
C ARG A 79 7.90 2.23 8.09
N THR A 80 6.70 2.38 7.53
CA THR A 80 5.54 2.87 8.30
C THR A 80 5.24 1.94 9.46
N ALA A 81 5.19 0.62 9.22
CA ALA A 81 4.96 -0.39 10.26
C ALA A 81 5.99 -0.27 11.40
N ALA A 82 7.28 -0.17 11.08
CA ALA A 82 8.33 0.03 12.09
C ALA A 82 8.14 1.32 12.91
N ARG A 83 7.72 2.41 12.26
CA ARG A 83 7.48 3.70 12.94
C ARG A 83 6.28 3.66 13.88
N ILE A 84 5.24 2.90 13.56
CA ILE A 84 4.02 2.79 14.37
C ILE A 84 4.06 1.62 15.36
N ASP A 85 5.04 0.72 15.26
CA ASP A 85 5.22 -0.44 16.15
C ASP A 85 5.26 -0.10 17.65
N PRO A 86 5.88 1.01 18.10
CA PRO A 86 5.88 1.39 19.51
C PRO A 86 4.48 1.51 20.13
N LEU A 87 3.45 1.82 19.32
CA LEU A 87 2.06 1.90 19.80
C LEU A 87 1.56 0.55 20.33
N ARG A 88 2.11 -0.59 19.89
CA ARG A 88 1.77 -1.91 20.44
C ARG A 88 2.07 -2.00 21.93
N GLN A 89 3.16 -1.38 22.39
CA GLN A 89 3.52 -1.31 23.81
C GLN A 89 2.54 -0.45 24.61
N GLU A 90 1.83 0.46 23.93
CA GLU A 90 0.76 1.30 24.50
C GLU A 90 -0.63 0.62 24.43
N GLY A 91 -0.69 -0.67 24.11
CA GLY A 91 -1.92 -1.46 24.05
C GLY A 91 -2.70 -1.35 22.73
N TRP A 92 -2.11 -0.74 21.70
CA TRP A 92 -2.72 -0.71 20.38
C TRP A 92 -2.67 -2.07 19.70
N THR A 93 -3.74 -2.43 19.00
CA THR A 93 -3.69 -3.52 18.03
C THR A 93 -3.39 -2.96 16.65
N ILE A 94 -2.33 -3.44 16.01
CA ILE A 94 -1.95 -3.05 14.65
C ILE A 94 -1.94 -4.32 13.79
N LEU A 95 -2.76 -4.32 12.75
CA LEU A 95 -2.90 -5.41 11.78
C LEU A 95 -2.36 -4.94 10.43
N HIS A 96 -1.36 -5.60 9.87
CA HIS A 96 -0.77 -5.22 8.57
C HIS A 96 -1.23 -6.14 7.45
N ASP A 97 -1.27 -5.62 6.22
CA ASP A 97 -1.54 -6.37 4.99
C ASP A 97 -2.80 -7.25 5.09
N ARG A 98 -3.95 -6.60 5.34
CA ARG A 98 -5.24 -7.29 5.58
C ARG A 98 -6.08 -7.36 4.32
N ALA A 99 -6.70 -8.49 4.05
CA ALA A 99 -7.62 -8.64 2.93
C ALA A 99 -8.97 -7.95 3.22
N LEU A 100 -9.52 -7.24 2.23
CA LEU A 100 -10.90 -6.79 2.29
C LEU A 100 -11.88 -7.96 2.04
N PRO A 101 -13.10 -7.92 2.61
CA PRO A 101 -14.09 -9.00 2.47
C PRO A 101 -14.53 -9.29 1.03
N ARG A 102 -14.36 -8.30 0.13
CA ARG A 102 -14.69 -8.45 -1.29
C ARG A 102 -13.54 -7.90 -2.13
N GLY A 103 -13.20 -8.60 -3.20
CA GLY A 103 -12.18 -8.19 -4.16
C GLY A 103 -10.78 -8.66 -3.79
N ARG A 104 -9.77 -8.05 -4.42
CA ARG A 104 -8.36 -8.45 -4.34
C ARG A 104 -7.45 -7.38 -3.76
N ALA A 105 -8.05 -6.34 -3.18
CA ALA A 105 -7.36 -5.26 -2.52
C ALA A 105 -7.00 -5.65 -1.08
N ASN A 106 -5.91 -5.08 -0.60
CA ASN A 106 -5.41 -5.21 0.75
C ASN A 106 -5.46 -3.84 1.43
N LEU A 107 -5.49 -3.85 2.75
CA LEU A 107 -5.27 -2.70 3.62
C LEU A 107 -3.81 -2.76 4.08
N ASP A 108 -3.05 -1.68 3.89
CA ASP A 108 -1.67 -1.61 4.34
C ASP A 108 -1.60 -1.86 5.85
N HIS A 109 -2.35 -1.06 6.62
CA HIS A 109 -2.41 -1.14 8.08
C HIS A 109 -3.83 -0.86 8.59
N LEU A 110 -4.20 -1.51 9.68
CA LEU A 110 -5.39 -1.21 10.48
C LEU A 110 -4.96 -1.07 11.94
N ALA A 111 -5.08 0.13 12.48
CA ALA A 111 -4.68 0.46 13.85
C ALA A 111 -5.93 0.67 14.72
N ILE A 112 -5.99 -0.04 15.83
CA ILE A 112 -7.11 0.00 16.78
C ILE A 112 -6.53 0.41 18.12
N SER A 113 -6.94 1.58 18.58
CA SER A 113 -6.51 2.13 19.88
C SER A 113 -7.10 1.35 21.06
N PRO A 114 -6.49 1.45 22.26
CA PRO A 114 -7.07 0.89 23.49
C PRO A 114 -8.48 1.42 23.81
N THR A 115 -8.83 2.61 23.33
CA THR A 115 -10.12 3.29 23.52
C THR A 115 -11.16 2.91 22.45
N GLY A 116 -10.80 2.10 21.46
CA GLY A 116 -11.71 1.61 20.42
C GLY A 116 -11.78 2.48 19.15
N VAL A 117 -11.00 3.57 19.05
CA VAL A 117 -10.82 4.29 17.77
C VAL A 117 -10.14 3.39 16.76
N VAL A 118 -10.72 3.30 15.56
CA VAL A 118 -10.16 2.59 14.41
C VAL A 118 -9.59 3.59 13.41
N ILE A 119 -8.32 3.45 13.09
CA ILE A 119 -7.60 4.27 12.11
C ILE A 119 -7.11 3.34 10.99
N LEU A 120 -7.19 3.81 9.76
CA LEU A 120 -6.73 3.12 8.56
C LEU A 120 -5.57 3.89 7.93
N PRO A 121 -4.32 3.66 8.38
CA PRO A 121 -3.14 4.22 7.74
C PRO A 121 -2.85 3.53 6.41
N ASP A 122 -2.81 4.31 5.34
CA ASP A 122 -2.36 3.90 4.00
C ASP A 122 -1.03 4.59 3.68
N THR A 123 -0.04 3.81 3.26
CA THR A 123 1.31 4.29 2.99
C THR A 123 1.46 4.67 1.54
N LYS A 124 1.80 5.94 1.28
CA LYS A 124 2.19 6.41 -0.06
C LYS A 124 3.67 6.72 -0.08
N ARG A 125 4.44 5.85 -0.74
CA ARG A 125 5.86 6.12 -0.99
C ARG A 125 6.05 6.89 -2.29
N TRP A 126 6.30 8.19 -2.18
CA TRP A 126 6.55 9.09 -3.31
C TRP A 126 7.95 9.69 -3.25
N SER A 127 8.46 10.13 -4.39
CA SER A 127 9.81 10.70 -4.48
C SER A 127 9.97 11.93 -3.59
N ALA A 128 11.03 11.94 -2.78
CA ALA A 128 11.44 13.08 -1.95
C ALA A 128 11.82 14.33 -2.75
N ARG A 129 12.08 14.18 -4.06
CA ARG A 129 12.45 15.29 -4.95
C ARG A 129 11.33 16.32 -5.11
N TYR A 130 10.07 15.90 -4.98
CA TYR A 130 8.92 16.75 -5.24
C TYR A 130 8.01 16.86 -4.03
N ARG A 131 7.51 18.07 -3.79
CA ARG A 131 6.62 18.39 -2.68
C ARG A 131 5.17 18.02 -3.00
N VAL A 132 4.45 17.56 -1.98
CA VAL A 132 2.99 17.40 -2.01
C VAL A 132 2.34 18.70 -1.55
N ARG A 133 1.40 19.21 -2.34
CA ARG A 133 0.66 20.46 -2.07
C ARG A 133 -0.76 20.40 -2.62
N VAL A 134 -1.65 21.23 -2.09
CA VAL A 134 -2.99 21.42 -2.64
C VAL A 134 -3.04 22.76 -3.37
N VAL A 135 -3.36 22.73 -4.66
CA VAL A 135 -3.46 23.94 -5.49
C VAL A 135 -4.78 23.89 -6.25
N ASN A 136 -5.61 24.93 -6.12
CA ASN A 136 -6.91 25.04 -6.79
C ASN A 136 -7.79 23.78 -6.64
N GLY A 137 -7.86 23.24 -5.43
CA GLY A 137 -8.66 22.04 -5.11
C GLY A 137 -8.07 20.71 -5.62
N ARG A 138 -6.84 20.71 -6.16
CA ARG A 138 -6.15 19.50 -6.66
C ARG A 138 -4.96 19.16 -5.79
N LEU A 139 -4.75 17.87 -5.53
CA LEU A 139 -3.54 17.40 -4.86
C LEU A 139 -2.44 17.19 -5.89
N LEU A 140 -1.33 17.91 -5.74
CA LEU A 140 -0.18 17.86 -6.64
C LEU A 140 1.03 17.24 -5.96
N HIS A 141 1.81 16.46 -6.71
CA HIS A 141 3.17 16.04 -6.36
C HIS A 141 4.12 16.67 -7.38
N GLY A 142 4.77 17.77 -7.01
CA GLY A 142 5.44 18.65 -7.96
C GLY A 142 4.44 19.29 -8.93
N GLY A 143 4.60 19.00 -10.23
CA GLY A 143 3.68 19.43 -11.29
C GLY A 143 2.58 18.41 -11.64
N LEU A 144 2.61 17.21 -11.06
CA LEU A 144 1.69 16.13 -11.41
C LEU A 144 0.45 16.16 -10.52
N ASP A 145 -0.74 16.13 -11.13
CA ASP A 145 -1.99 15.91 -10.40
C ASP A 145 -2.14 14.45 -9.98
N VAL A 146 -2.25 14.25 -8.67
CA VAL A 146 -2.39 12.95 -7.99
C VAL A 146 -3.70 12.84 -7.22
N THR A 147 -4.66 13.74 -7.45
CA THR A 147 -5.98 13.77 -6.78
C THR A 147 -6.70 12.42 -6.80
N THR A 148 -6.63 11.70 -7.91
CA THR A 148 -7.30 10.40 -8.05
C THR A 148 -6.65 9.28 -7.23
N ARG A 149 -5.38 9.44 -6.82
CA ARG A 149 -4.62 8.41 -6.11
C ARG A 149 -5.10 8.17 -4.67
N LEU A 150 -5.91 9.08 -4.13
CA LEU A 150 -6.44 8.97 -2.77
C LEU A 150 -7.89 8.46 -2.71
N LYS A 151 -8.56 8.30 -3.87
CA LYS A 151 -9.97 7.92 -3.91
C LYS A 151 -10.24 6.53 -3.33
N GLY A 152 -9.29 5.60 -3.46
CA GLY A 152 -9.41 4.23 -2.94
C GLY A 152 -9.61 4.19 -1.42
N LEU A 153 -8.83 5.00 -0.69
CA LEU A 153 -8.80 4.97 0.76
C LEU A 153 -10.15 5.30 1.42
N LEU A 154 -10.92 6.25 0.87
CA LEU A 154 -12.25 6.55 1.40
C LEU A 154 -13.22 5.39 1.22
N HIS A 155 -13.13 4.67 0.11
CA HIS A 155 -13.96 3.49 -0.14
C HIS A 155 -13.57 2.33 0.79
N GLU A 156 -12.27 2.12 0.99
CA GLU A 156 -11.72 1.13 1.92
C GLU A 156 -12.17 1.42 3.35
N ALA A 157 -12.00 2.67 3.82
CA ALA A 157 -12.44 3.09 5.15
C ALA A 157 -13.95 2.87 5.37
N ARG A 158 -14.79 3.19 4.38
CA ARG A 158 -16.24 2.90 4.43
C ARG A 158 -16.53 1.41 4.50
N THR A 159 -15.82 0.60 3.74
CA THR A 159 -15.98 -0.87 3.74
C THR A 159 -15.61 -1.45 5.10
N VAL A 160 -14.49 -1.01 5.67
CA VAL A 160 -14.05 -1.43 7.01
C VAL A 160 -15.04 -0.98 8.07
N SER A 161 -15.49 0.26 7.98
CA SER A 161 -16.47 0.84 8.91
C SER A 161 -17.79 0.07 8.91
N ALA A 162 -18.33 -0.25 7.72
CA ALA A 162 -19.55 -1.04 7.58
C ALA A 162 -19.41 -2.45 8.16
N ALA A 163 -18.27 -3.11 7.95
CA ALA A 163 -18.04 -4.47 8.45
C ALA A 163 -17.83 -4.52 9.98
N LEU A 164 -17.18 -3.50 10.57
CA LEU A 164 -16.95 -3.41 12.01
C LEU A 164 -18.13 -2.80 12.77
N GLY A 165 -18.97 -1.99 12.12
CA GLY A 165 -20.03 -1.23 12.78
C GLY A 165 -19.50 -0.05 13.61
N THR A 166 -18.33 0.49 13.26
CA THR A 166 -17.71 1.63 13.96
C THR A 166 -17.08 2.60 12.95
N PRO A 167 -17.04 3.92 13.22
CA PRO A 167 -16.33 4.86 12.36
C PRO A 167 -14.85 4.51 12.20
N VAL A 168 -14.33 4.69 10.98
CA VAL A 168 -12.91 4.46 10.65
C VAL A 168 -12.30 5.76 10.16
N VAL A 169 -11.19 6.16 10.76
CA VAL A 169 -10.45 7.38 10.42
C VAL A 169 -9.42 7.05 9.32
N PRO A 170 -9.60 7.51 8.07
CA PRO A 170 -8.59 7.34 7.03
C PRO A 170 -7.39 8.26 7.28
N LEU A 171 -6.18 7.73 7.11
CA LEU A 171 -4.95 8.48 7.28
C LEU A 171 -3.97 8.12 6.17
N ILE A 172 -3.37 9.13 5.53
CA ILE A 172 -2.27 8.90 4.57
C ILE A 172 -0.95 9.16 5.27
N VAL A 173 -0.09 8.16 5.20
CA VAL A 173 1.29 8.21 5.66
C VAL A 173 2.20 8.38 4.44
N MET A 174 2.78 9.58 4.29
CA MET A 174 3.66 9.91 3.19
C MET A 174 5.11 9.53 3.52
N ASP A 175 5.64 8.53 2.82
CA ASP A 175 7.01 8.08 2.98
C ASP A 175 7.87 8.64 1.84
N GLY A 176 8.68 9.65 2.16
CA GLY A 176 9.65 10.26 1.24
C GLY A 176 9.29 11.67 0.79
N ALA A 177 8.11 11.88 0.19
CA ALA A 177 7.77 13.20 -0.35
C ALA A 177 7.53 14.23 0.77
N PRO A 178 8.19 15.41 0.73
CA PRO A 178 7.90 16.47 1.68
C PRO A 178 6.48 17.01 1.46
N ILE A 179 5.81 17.36 2.55
CA ILE A 179 4.45 17.90 2.54
C ILE A 179 4.52 19.41 2.79
N GLU A 180 3.85 20.22 1.97
CA GLU A 180 3.70 21.65 2.21
C GLU A 180 3.04 21.93 3.56
N GLY A 181 3.64 22.79 4.39
CA GLY A 181 3.17 23.04 5.76
C GLY A 181 3.43 21.90 6.76
N GLY A 182 4.07 20.80 6.35
CA GLY A 182 4.39 19.67 7.22
C GLY A 182 3.24 18.68 7.48
N GLU A 183 2.01 19.06 7.14
CA GLU A 183 0.82 18.19 7.06
C GLU A 183 -0.24 18.86 6.18
N LEU A 184 -1.14 18.08 5.59
CA LEU A 184 -2.25 18.60 4.79
C LEU A 184 -3.54 17.83 5.12
N THR A 185 -4.68 18.45 4.88
CA THR A 185 -5.97 17.75 4.81
C THR A 185 -6.53 17.89 3.41
N PHE A 186 -6.92 16.78 2.80
CA PHE A 186 -7.49 16.75 1.46
C PHE A 186 -8.72 15.84 1.43
N HIS A 187 -9.87 16.39 1.07
CA HIS A 187 -11.17 15.69 1.09
C HIS A 187 -11.46 14.97 2.43
N GLY A 188 -11.12 15.60 3.56
CA GLY A 188 -11.29 15.04 4.89
C GLY A 188 -10.26 13.98 5.30
N ILE A 189 -9.29 13.67 4.45
CA ILE A 189 -8.18 12.76 4.76
C ILE A 189 -6.98 13.56 5.20
N ARG A 190 -6.42 13.26 6.37
CA ARG A 190 -5.16 13.84 6.82
C ARG A 190 -3.99 13.14 6.12
N ILE A 191 -3.03 13.93 5.64
CA ILE A 191 -1.81 13.48 4.99
C ILE A 191 -0.64 13.96 5.83
N VAL A 192 0.11 13.02 6.40
CA VAL A 192 1.22 13.31 7.33
C VAL A 192 2.52 12.65 6.85
N PRO A 193 3.68 13.23 7.17
CA PRO A 193 4.95 12.58 6.87
C PRO A 193 5.11 11.36 7.78
N ALA A 194 5.83 10.36 7.29
CA ALA A 194 5.85 9.07 7.94
C ALA A 194 6.53 9.07 9.32
N ASP A 195 7.48 9.95 9.56
CA ASP A 195 8.09 10.21 10.88
C ASP A 195 7.10 10.72 11.94
N ARG A 196 6.04 11.41 11.52
CA ARG A 196 4.95 11.87 12.41
C ARG A 196 3.81 10.86 12.58
N ALA A 197 3.82 9.74 11.84
CA ALA A 197 2.71 8.79 11.83
C ALA A 197 2.37 8.25 13.23
N CYS A 198 3.37 7.88 14.02
CA CYS A 198 3.19 7.36 15.38
C CYS A 198 2.47 8.37 16.28
N THR A 199 2.95 9.60 16.34
CA THR A 199 2.36 10.68 17.14
C THR A 199 0.94 11.00 16.69
N VAL A 200 0.71 11.14 15.39
CA VAL A 200 -0.63 11.46 14.85
C VAL A 200 -1.63 10.35 15.13
N ILE A 201 -1.25 9.08 14.94
CA ILE A 201 -2.12 7.94 15.27
C ILE A 201 -2.43 7.92 16.76
N ARG A 202 -1.41 8.12 17.61
CA ARG A 202 -1.59 8.19 19.07
C ARG A 202 -2.62 9.25 19.45
N ASP A 203 -2.49 10.46 18.92
CA ASP A 203 -3.37 11.58 19.22
C ASP A 203 -4.81 11.34 18.73
N LEU A 204 -4.98 10.77 17.54
CA LEU A 204 -6.30 10.36 17.03
C LEU A 204 -6.97 9.31 17.92
N GLY A 205 -6.18 8.41 18.53
CA GLY A 205 -6.68 7.36 19.41
C GLY A 205 -7.13 7.82 20.79
N ARG A 206 -6.84 9.05 21.21
CA ARG A 206 -7.24 9.56 22.54
C ARG A 206 -8.73 9.93 22.62
N ASN A 207 -9.41 10.09 21.48
CA ASN A 207 -10.73 10.74 21.40
C ASN A 207 -11.94 9.80 21.51
N ALA A 208 -11.85 8.62 22.13
CA ALA A 208 -13.02 7.72 22.31
C ALA A 208 -13.35 7.41 23.78
N THR A 209 -14.64 7.25 24.03
CA THR A 209 -15.29 7.19 25.36
C THR A 209 -15.76 5.79 25.78
N THR A 210 -15.43 4.71 25.06
CA THR A 210 -16.01 3.38 25.34
C THR A 210 -14.99 2.23 25.44
N LYS A 211 -15.05 1.48 26.56
CA LYS A 211 -14.09 0.47 27.05
C LYS A 211 -14.15 -0.93 26.38
N SER A 212 -14.22 -1.08 25.06
CA SER A 212 -14.13 -2.45 24.46
C SER A 212 -13.29 -2.54 23.18
N SER A 213 -11.98 -2.28 23.30
CA SER A 213 -11.01 -2.49 22.23
C SER A 213 -10.64 -3.96 21.95
N PRO A 214 -10.42 -4.85 22.94
CA PRO A 214 -9.98 -6.22 22.66
C PRO A 214 -10.97 -7.03 21.81
N GLN A 215 -12.27 -6.88 22.05
CA GLN A 215 -13.31 -7.54 21.26
C GLN A 215 -13.37 -6.99 19.83
N LEU A 216 -13.20 -5.68 19.66
CA LEU A 216 -13.15 -5.01 18.36
C LEU A 216 -11.93 -5.46 17.55
N ALA A 217 -10.76 -5.52 18.19
CA ALA A 217 -9.52 -6.00 17.61
C ALA A 217 -9.63 -7.46 17.15
N ALA A 218 -10.15 -8.33 18.00
CA ALA A 218 -10.38 -9.74 17.65
C ALA A 218 -11.40 -9.89 16.49
N ARG A 219 -12.47 -9.08 16.49
CA ARG A 219 -13.42 -9.04 15.37
C ARG A 219 -12.77 -8.56 14.08
N ALA A 220 -11.95 -7.52 14.13
CA ALA A 220 -11.21 -7.01 12.97
C ALA A 220 -10.26 -8.07 12.40
N ALA A 221 -9.48 -8.76 13.24
CA ALA A 221 -8.58 -9.81 12.79
C ALA A 221 -9.32 -10.98 12.08
N ARG A 222 -10.54 -11.31 12.52
CA ARG A 222 -11.37 -12.33 11.88
C ARG A 222 -11.98 -11.86 10.56
N LEU A 223 -12.51 -10.64 10.52
CA LEU A 223 -13.17 -10.08 9.33
C LEU A 223 -12.19 -9.69 8.22
N PHE A 224 -10.95 -9.34 8.60
CA PHE A 224 -9.89 -8.95 7.68
C PHE A 224 -8.65 -9.84 7.92
N PRO A 225 -8.65 -11.08 7.39
CA PRO A 225 -7.51 -11.98 7.54
C PRO A 225 -6.27 -11.43 6.84
N SER A 226 -5.09 -11.98 7.14
CA SER A 226 -3.85 -11.64 6.42
C SER A 226 -4.04 -11.89 4.92
N TYR A 227 -3.56 -10.98 4.08
CA TYR A 227 -3.65 -11.10 2.63
C TYR A 227 -2.63 -12.13 2.09
N PRO A 228 -2.96 -12.86 1.01
CA PRO A 228 -4.30 -13.07 0.48
C PRO A 228 -5.16 -13.83 1.48
N GLY A 229 -6.38 -13.35 1.70
CA GLY A 229 -7.36 -14.03 2.54
C GLY A 229 -7.58 -15.47 2.08
N ALA A 230 -8.10 -16.32 2.98
CA ALA A 230 -8.61 -17.62 2.56
C ALA A 230 -9.66 -17.40 1.47
N ALA A 231 -9.46 -18.04 0.32
CA ALA A 231 -10.42 -18.04 -0.79
C ALA A 231 -11.73 -18.71 -0.36
#